data_AF-A0A497H8J9-F1
#
_entry.id   AF-A0A497H8J9-F1
#
_cell.length_a   1.000
_cell.length_b   1.000
_cell.length_c   1.000
_cell.angle_alpha   90.00
_cell.angle_beta   90.00
_cell.angle_gamma   90.00
#
_symmetry.space_group_name_H-M   'P 1'
#
loop_
_entity.id
_entity.type
_entity.pdbx_description
1 polymer ?
#
loop_
_entity_poly.entity_id
_entity_poly.type
_entity_poly.pdbx_seq_one_letter_code
_entity_poly.pdbx_strand_id
1 'polypeptide(L)' 'MVASMGMNVIPADDLGVRKAISHFYFKDDIQSAETIRRFAENKFSRLMRDCLVYLLMAYRMGL' A
#
# COMPACT_ATOMS: atom_id res chain seq x y z
N MET A 1 -4.12 -5.23 13.25
CA MET A 1 -4.00 -4.57 11.93
C MET A 1 -3.44 -3.18 12.19
N VAL A 2 -2.37 -2.73 11.53
CA VAL A 2 -1.75 -1.40 11.79
C VAL A 2 -2.79 -0.26 11.75
N ALA A 3 -3.84 -0.41 10.93
CA ALA A 3 -4.97 0.50 10.85
C ALA A 3 -5.71 0.75 12.19
N SER A 4 -5.71 -0.20 13.13
CA SER A 4 -6.42 -0.06 14.41
C SER A 4 -5.65 0.78 15.45
N MET A 5 -4.36 1.06 15.22
CA MET A 5 -3.53 1.82 16.15
C MET A 5 -3.30 3.28 15.70
N GLY A 6 -3.86 3.68 14.56
CA GLY A 6 -3.73 5.04 14.04
C GLY A 6 -2.32 5.44 13.57
N MET A 7 -1.35 4.53 13.60
CA MET A 7 0.05 4.82 13.26
C MET A 7 0.25 4.96 11.75
N ASN A 8 1.16 5.85 11.34
CA ASN A 8 1.57 6.00 9.95
C ASN A 8 2.65 4.98 9.57
N VAL A 9 2.28 3.70 9.60
CA VAL A 9 3.15 2.57 9.24
C VAL A 9 2.52 1.80 8.08
N ILE A 10 3.32 1.24 7.19
CA ILE A 10 2.84 0.38 6.10
C ILE A 10 3.06 -1.10 6.45
N PRO A 11 2.01 -1.95 6.41
CA PRO A 11 2.17 -3.39 6.50
C PRO A 11 2.58 -3.95 5.13
N ALA A 12 3.81 -3.67 4.69
CA ALA A 12 4.27 -4.00 3.34
C ALA A 12 4.39 -5.51 3.06
N ASP A 13 4.37 -6.33 4.11
CA ASP A 13 4.32 -7.80 4.03
C ASP A 13 2.90 -8.33 3.78
N ASP A 14 1.87 -7.49 3.92
CA ASP A 14 0.49 -7.85 3.57
C ASP A 14 0.34 -8.04 2.07
N LEU A 15 -0.15 -9.21 1.66
CA LEU A 15 -0.31 -9.54 0.24
C LEU A 15 -1.32 -8.62 -0.46
N GLY A 16 -2.35 -8.15 0.25
CA GLY A 16 -3.33 -7.21 -0.29
C GLY A 16 -2.71 -5.85 -0.59
N VAL A 17 -1.90 -5.32 0.32
CA VAL A 17 -1.15 -4.07 0.12
C VAL A 17 -0.17 -4.20 -1.04
N ARG A 18 0.59 -5.30 -1.10
CA ARG A 18 1.54 -5.54 -2.20
C ARG A 18 0.83 -5.59 -3.55
N LYS A 19 -0.26 -6.36 -3.64
CA LYS A 19 -1.06 -6.48 -4.87
C LYS A 19 -1.68 -5.14 -5.27
N ALA A 20 -2.28 -4.41 -4.34
CA ALA A 20 -2.91 -3.13 -4.63
C ALA A 20 -1.89 -2.10 -5.16
N ILE A 21 -0.75 -1.94 -4.50
CA ILE A 21 0.28 -1.01 -4.96
C ILE A 21 0.89 -1.49 -6.29
N SER A 22 1.13 -2.79 -6.45
CA SER A 22 1.61 -3.35 -7.72
C SER A 22 0.65 -3.13 -8.88
N HIS A 23 -0.66 -3.26 -8.64
CA HIS A 23 -1.70 -3.00 -9.63
C HIS A 23 -1.63 -1.55 -10.12
N PHE A 24 -1.68 -0.57 -9.21
CA PHE A 24 -1.75 0.85 -9.57
C PHE A 24 -0.43 1.47 -10.03
N TYR A 25 0.71 0.95 -9.57
CA TYR A 25 2.00 1.61 -9.78
C TYR A 25 3.07 0.75 -10.46
N PHE A 26 2.85 -0.56 -10.59
CA PHE A 26 3.82 -1.49 -11.17
C PHE A 26 3.25 -2.40 -12.26
N LYS A 27 2.12 -2.02 -12.89
CA LYS A 27 1.51 -2.78 -14.00
C LYS A 27 1.29 -4.25 -13.64
N ASP A 28 0.75 -4.50 -12.46
CA ASP A 28 0.50 -5.83 -11.89
C ASP A 28 1.75 -6.67 -11.58
N ASP A 29 2.96 -6.14 -11.74
CA ASP A 29 4.19 -6.82 -11.34
C ASP A 29 4.37 -6.77 -9.81
N ILE A 30 4.27 -7.93 -9.17
CA ILE A 30 4.30 -8.06 -7.71
C ILE A 30 5.70 -7.75 -7.20
N GLN A 31 5.84 -6.62 -6.51
CA GLN A 31 7.12 -6.19 -5.96
C GLN A 31 7.40 -6.82 -4.58
N SER A 32 8.68 -6.80 -4.18
CA SER A 32 9.10 -7.19 -2.84
C SER A 32 8.51 -6.28 -1.76
N ALA A 33 8.34 -6.78 -0.54
CA ALA A 33 7.85 -5.98 0.59
C ALA A 33 8.75 -4.75 0.85
N GLU A 34 10.07 -4.88 0.69
CA GLU A 34 11.00 -3.77 0.85
C GLU A 34 10.78 -2.69 -0.21
N THR A 35 10.63 -3.09 -1.49
CA THR A 35 10.34 -2.16 -2.60
C THR A 35 9.04 -1.40 -2.35
N ILE A 36 7.99 -2.10 -1.92
CA ILE A 36 6.69 -1.49 -1.60
C ILE A 36 6.80 -0.52 -0.43
N ARG A 37 7.53 -0.88 0.64
CA ARG A 37 7.75 -0.01 1.80
C ARG A 37 8.45 1.29 1.38
N ARG A 38 9.58 1.19 0.69
CA ARG A 38 10.35 2.36 0.20
C ARG A 38 9.51 3.22 -0.74
N PHE A 39 8.75 2.60 -1.64
CA PHE A 39 7.84 3.31 -2.54
C PHE A 39 6.81 4.12 -1.76
N ALA A 40 6.10 3.50 -0.81
CA ALA A 40 5.02 4.14 -0.07
C ALA A 40 5.53 5.26 0.85
N GLU A 41 6.66 5.05 1.52
CA GLU A 41 7.30 6.06 2.37
C GLU A 41 7.70 7.31 1.54
N ASN A 42 8.27 7.12 0.35
CA ASN A 42 8.68 8.22 -0.52
C ASN A 42 7.50 8.91 -1.21
N LYS A 43 6.50 8.15 -1.66
CA LYS A 43 5.37 8.66 -2.47
C LYS A 43 4.33 9.37 -1.62
N PHE A 44 3.97 8.77 -0.47
CA PHE A 44 2.83 9.22 0.33
C PHE A 44 3.26 9.91 1.63
N SER A 45 4.48 9.66 2.12
CA SER A 45 5.05 10.32 3.29
C SER A 45 4.07 10.34 4.47
N ARG A 46 3.69 11.53 4.96
CA ARG A 46 2.78 11.71 6.10
C ARG A 46 1.34 11.23 5.85
N LEU A 47 0.92 11.13 4.59
CA LEU A 47 -0.44 10.70 4.20
C LEU A 47 -0.51 9.21 3.83
N MET A 48 0.57 8.45 4.06
CA MET A 48 0.68 7.05 3.66
C MET A 48 -0.48 6.19 4.17
N ARG A 49 -0.85 6.31 5.45
CA ARG A 49 -1.99 5.58 6.01
C ARG A 49 -3.28 5.85 5.24
N ASP A 50 -3.57 7.11 4.97
CA ASP A 50 -4.82 7.52 4.33
C ASP A 50 -4.83 7.04 2.87
N CYS A 51 -3.73 7.23 2.13
CA CYS A 51 -3.57 6.71 0.77
C CYS A 51 -3.71 5.18 0.69
N LEU A 52 -3.12 4.44 1.63
CA LEU A 52 -3.21 2.98 1.68
C LEU A 52 -4.65 2.49 1.80
N VAL A 53 -5.48 3.14 2.63
CA VAL A 53 -6.89 2.76 2.78
C VAL A 53 -7.64 2.92 1.46
N TYR A 54 -7.45 4.03 0.76
CA TYR A 54 -8.09 4.26 -0.54
C TYR A 54 -7.57 3.31 -1.62
N LEU A 55 -6.27 3.04 -1.68
CA LEU A 55 -5.71 2.08 -2.65
C LEU A 55 -6.27 0.67 -2.42
N LEU A 56 -6.39 0.23 -1.17
CA LEU A 56 -6.97 -1.06 -0.85
C LEU A 56 -8.46 -1.13 -1.20
N MET A 57 -9.21 -0.05 -0.99
CA MET A 57 -10.62 0.02 -1.38
C MET A 57 -10.78 0.00 -2.91
N ALA A 58 -10.02 0.82 -3.62
CA ALA A 58 -10.03 0.88 -5.09
C ALA A 58 -9.70 -0.49 -5.70
N TYR A 59 -8.65 -1.15 -5.21
CA TYR A 59 -8.26 -2.48 -5.65
C TYR A 59 -9.38 -3.52 -5.44
N ARG A 60 -10.10 -3.46 -4.32
CA ARG A 60 -11.24 -4.36 -4.04
C ARG A 60 -12.47 -4.05 -4.89
N MET A 61 -12.61 -2.82 -5.38
CA MET A 61 -13.67 -2.41 -6.29
C MET A 61 -13.38 -2.78 -7.75
N GLY A 62 -12.18 -3.28 -8.05
CA GLY A 62 -11.75 -3.61 -9.42
C GLY A 62 -11.44 -2.37 -10.26
N LEU A 63 -11.06 -1.26 -9.61
CA LEU A 63 -10.51 -0.07 -10.25
C LEU A 63 -9.01 -0.21 -10.52
#